data_AF-A0A2E0TS52-F1
#
_entry.id   AF-A0A2E0TS52-F1
#
_cell.length_a   1.000
_cell.length_b   1.000
_cell.length_c   1.000
_cell.angle_alpha   90.00
_cell.angle_beta   90.00
_cell.angle_gamma   90.00
#
_symmetry.space_group_name_H-M   'P 1'
#
loop_
_entity.id
_entity.type
_entity.pdbx_description
1 polymer ?
#
loop_
_entity_poly.entity_id
_entity_poly.type
_entity_poly.pdbx_seq_one_letter_code
_entity_poly.pdbx_strand_id
1 'polypeptide(L)'
;MLALGAMACGDDDEVAVDAGRDASVDGGGVDAGGVDGGEPEDAGEVDASADDAGTDGGPTDAGSDAGSEDAGTDAGAEDAGPIVGGDCASPADCEGRPCVELVPGGWRVCEDDIPEATSCTGSELDECCETADCSEGACYEAPVVPFCGGILPAPRNVCASDLCENDGDCTGAANRVCLPANVLDRPVRSCFFASCRQDDDCSAEANGRCMPVRDPCCGNWSALTCVYDDGCRTNADCPGGHCRVNGDRAECAEGPPICPA
;
A
#
# COMPACT_ATOMS: atom_id res chain seq x y z
N MET A 1 -23.55 -1.31 -50.79
CA MET A 1 -22.93 -0.36 -51.74
C MET A 1 -22.98 1.03 -51.14
N LEU A 2 -21.87 1.45 -50.54
CA LEU A 2 -21.38 2.82 -50.40
C LEU A 2 -20.00 2.68 -49.76
N ALA A 3 -18.98 2.79 -50.60
CA ALA A 3 -17.58 2.87 -50.25
C ALA A 3 -17.12 4.31 -50.53
N LEU A 4 -16.24 4.84 -49.69
CA LEU A 4 -15.31 5.99 -49.84
C LEU A 4 -15.13 6.61 -48.44
N GLY A 5 -13.94 6.80 -47.87
CA GLY A 5 -12.59 6.59 -48.36
C GLY A 5 -11.59 6.70 -47.20
N ALA A 6 -10.42 6.08 -47.40
CA ALA A 6 -9.28 6.11 -46.51
C ALA A 6 -8.63 7.50 -46.48
N MET A 7 -8.23 7.96 -45.30
CA MET A 7 -7.27 9.05 -45.12
C MET A 7 -6.00 8.44 -44.52
N ALA A 8 -4.93 8.49 -45.29
CA ALA A 8 -3.59 8.08 -44.90
C ALA A 8 -2.92 9.17 -44.07
N CYS A 9 -2.20 8.78 -43.02
CA CYS A 9 -0.96 9.43 -42.60
C CYS A 9 0.12 8.35 -42.59
N GLY A 10 0.99 8.39 -43.60
CA GLY A 10 2.28 7.73 -43.58
C GLY A 10 3.31 8.75 -43.15
N ASP A 11 4.15 8.36 -42.20
CA ASP A 11 5.53 8.82 -42.11
C ASP A 11 6.33 7.56 -41.75
N ASP A 12 7.05 7.07 -42.76
CA ASP A 12 7.96 5.95 -42.74
C ASP A 12 9.23 6.33 -41.95
N ASP A 13 9.49 5.65 -40.83
CA ASP A 13 10.83 5.57 -40.24
C ASP A 13 11.26 4.10 -40.16
N GLU A 14 12.08 3.73 -41.14
CA GLU A 14 12.65 2.42 -41.38
C GLU A 14 13.73 2.10 -40.31
N VAL A 15 13.41 1.30 -39.30
CA VAL A 15 14.44 0.64 -38.48
C VAL A 15 14.73 -0.72 -39.11
N ALA A 16 15.84 -0.77 -39.86
CA ALA A 16 16.38 -1.98 -40.45
C ALA A 16 16.61 -3.07 -39.40
N VAL A 17 15.84 -4.16 -39.51
CA VAL A 17 16.10 -5.43 -38.84
C VAL A 17 17.18 -6.18 -39.64
N ASP A 18 18.40 -6.19 -39.10
CA ASP A 18 19.49 -7.01 -39.64
C ASP A 18 19.23 -8.49 -39.31
N ALA A 19 18.93 -9.26 -40.36
CA ALA A 19 18.80 -10.70 -40.32
C ALA A 19 20.18 -11.35 -40.53
N GLY A 20 20.96 -11.45 -39.46
CA GLY A 20 22.18 -12.25 -39.41
C GLY A 20 21.90 -13.65 -38.86
N ARG A 21 21.72 -14.61 -39.76
CA ARG A 21 21.60 -16.05 -39.48
C ARG A 21 23.00 -16.69 -39.44
N ASP A 22 23.11 -17.77 -38.67
CA ASP A 22 24.08 -18.88 -38.78
C ASP A 22 25.46 -18.76 -38.11
N ALA A 23 25.55 -19.29 -36.88
CA ALA A 23 26.74 -20.01 -36.41
C ALA A 23 26.30 -21.22 -35.58
N SER A 24 26.20 -22.38 -36.25
CA SER A 24 26.18 -23.69 -35.61
C SER A 24 27.58 -24.01 -35.08
N VAL A 25 27.68 -24.37 -33.80
CA VAL A 25 28.82 -25.13 -33.28
C VAL A 25 28.28 -26.36 -32.57
N ASP A 26 28.34 -27.48 -33.30
CA ASP A 26 28.33 -28.83 -32.74
C ASP A 26 29.73 -29.17 -32.23
N GLY A 27 29.79 -29.88 -31.09
CA GLY A 27 30.86 -30.86 -30.87
C GLY A 27 31.45 -30.92 -29.46
N GLY A 28 31.12 -31.99 -28.73
CA GLY A 28 32.07 -32.65 -27.83
C GLY A 28 31.52 -33.00 -26.44
N GLY A 29 31.14 -34.26 -26.24
CA GLY A 29 30.72 -34.81 -24.95
C GLY A 29 31.85 -35.40 -24.09
N VAL A 30 31.41 -35.82 -22.89
CA VAL A 30 31.97 -36.77 -21.88
C VAL A 30 33.28 -36.35 -21.19
N ASP A 31 33.51 -36.50 -19.87
CA ASP A 31 33.31 -37.63 -18.93
C ASP A 31 33.01 -37.12 -17.50
N ALA A 32 32.05 -37.66 -16.75
CA ALA A 32 32.17 -38.79 -15.81
C ALA A 32 33.27 -38.65 -14.73
N GLY A 33 32.85 -38.50 -13.47
CA GLY A 33 33.72 -38.58 -12.30
C GLY A 33 32.98 -38.27 -11.00
N GLY A 34 32.21 -39.23 -10.49
CA GLY A 34 31.79 -39.21 -9.09
C GLY A 34 32.90 -39.69 -8.17
N VAL A 35 32.88 -39.25 -6.91
CA VAL A 35 33.36 -39.99 -5.74
C VAL A 35 32.69 -39.44 -4.47
N ASP A 36 32.40 -40.40 -3.60
CA ASP A 36 31.63 -40.37 -2.36
C ASP A 36 32.36 -39.77 -1.14
N GLY A 37 31.56 -39.37 -0.14
CA GLY A 37 31.67 -39.89 1.23
C GLY A 37 32.77 -39.35 2.16
N GLY A 38 32.33 -38.73 3.27
CA GLY A 38 33.17 -38.48 4.46
C GLY A 38 32.40 -37.73 5.55
N GLU A 39 31.97 -38.46 6.58
CA GLU A 39 31.23 -38.08 7.80
C GLU A 39 32.04 -37.18 8.79
N PRO A 40 31.43 -36.69 9.88
CA PRO A 40 31.93 -35.60 10.71
C PRO A 40 32.89 -36.07 11.81
N GLU A 41 33.72 -35.16 12.33
CA GLU A 41 34.44 -35.36 13.58
C GLU A 41 34.00 -34.35 14.65
N ASP A 42 33.76 -34.93 15.82
CA ASP A 42 33.33 -34.40 17.10
C ASP A 42 34.54 -34.27 18.04
N ALA A 43 34.55 -33.25 18.90
CA ALA A 43 35.32 -33.12 20.16
C ALA A 43 35.21 -31.65 20.64
N GLY A 44 34.81 -31.32 21.87
CA GLY A 44 34.42 -32.12 23.01
C GLY A 44 33.94 -31.23 24.16
N GLU A 45 33.36 -31.89 25.16
CA GLU A 45 32.81 -31.34 26.40
C GLU A 45 33.86 -30.63 27.27
N VAL A 46 33.43 -29.58 27.97
CA VAL A 46 34.05 -29.11 29.22
C VAL A 46 32.95 -28.93 30.27
N ASP A 47 33.00 -29.79 31.29
CA ASP A 47 32.22 -29.70 32.52
C ASP A 47 33.15 -29.47 33.72
N ALA A 48 32.55 -28.98 34.82
CA ALA A 48 33.06 -28.80 36.19
C ALA A 48 33.65 -27.40 36.49
N SER A 49 33.28 -26.67 37.56
CA SER A 49 32.56 -27.00 38.80
C SER A 49 31.90 -25.75 39.40
N ALA A 50 30.85 -25.97 40.20
CA ALA A 50 30.38 -25.05 41.23
C ALA A 50 31.39 -25.00 42.39
N ASP A 51 31.50 -23.86 43.08
CA ASP A 51 31.64 -23.76 44.55
C ASP A 51 31.53 -22.29 45.04
N ASP A 52 30.68 -22.15 46.07
CA ASP A 52 30.76 -21.27 47.26
C ASP A 52 30.63 -19.72 47.22
N ALA A 53 29.44 -19.29 47.66
CA ALA A 53 29.15 -18.57 48.91
C ALA A 53 30.06 -17.39 49.39
N GLY A 54 29.42 -16.24 49.68
CA GLY A 54 29.94 -15.26 50.64
C GLY A 54 29.27 -13.88 50.70
N THR A 55 28.23 -13.77 51.54
CA THR A 55 28.01 -12.73 52.58
C THR A 55 27.77 -11.24 52.23
N ASP A 56 26.52 -10.82 52.52
CA ASP A 56 26.02 -9.67 53.29
C ASP A 56 26.93 -8.46 53.63
N GLY A 57 26.41 -7.26 53.32
CA GLY A 57 26.79 -5.98 53.93
C GLY A 57 25.89 -4.84 53.46
N GLY A 58 24.87 -4.48 54.26
CA GLY A 58 23.94 -3.38 53.98
C GLY A 58 24.50 -1.97 54.29
N PRO A 59 23.65 -1.02 54.73
CA PRO A 59 22.95 -0.05 53.89
C PRO A 59 23.39 1.40 54.16
N THR A 60 23.13 2.33 53.24
CA THR A 60 22.95 3.76 53.57
C THR A 60 22.16 4.52 52.49
N ASP A 61 21.13 5.22 52.98
CA ASP A 61 20.22 6.17 52.33
C ASP A 61 20.90 7.36 51.63
N ALA A 62 20.26 7.92 50.59
CA ALA A 62 19.56 9.22 50.65
C ALA A 62 19.37 9.87 49.27
N GLY A 63 18.12 10.23 48.93
CA GLY A 63 17.83 11.51 48.24
C GLY A 63 17.15 11.51 46.87
N SER A 64 15.81 11.45 46.89
CA SER A 64 14.85 12.31 46.15
C SER A 64 14.74 12.31 44.62
N ASP A 65 13.66 11.67 44.15
CA ASP A 65 12.55 12.19 43.32
C ASP A 65 12.81 13.24 42.23
N ALA A 66 12.59 12.86 40.96
CA ALA A 66 11.49 13.36 40.10
C ALA A 66 11.68 12.91 38.63
N GLY A 67 10.70 12.22 38.07
CA GLY A 67 10.57 12.07 36.61
C GLY A 67 9.96 10.74 36.17
N SER A 68 8.67 10.77 35.91
CA SER A 68 7.81 9.70 35.37
C SER A 68 8.45 8.88 34.24
N GLU A 69 8.75 7.61 34.50
CA GLU A 69 8.86 6.58 33.47
C GLU A 69 7.83 5.50 33.81
N ASP A 70 6.64 5.62 33.22
CA ASP A 70 5.66 4.53 33.22
C ASP A 70 6.14 3.49 32.21
N ALA A 71 7.17 2.73 32.61
CA ALA A 71 7.54 1.48 31.98
C ALA A 71 6.49 0.43 32.40
N GLY A 72 5.35 0.46 31.71
CA GLY A 72 4.35 -0.60 31.78
C GLY A 72 4.89 -1.86 31.12
N THR A 73 5.51 -2.72 31.93
CA THR A 73 5.87 -4.09 31.56
C THR A 73 4.63 -4.99 31.65
N ASP A 74 4.48 -5.85 30.63
CA ASP A 74 3.66 -7.07 30.53
C ASP A 74 2.26 -7.01 29.88
N ALA A 75 2.23 -7.30 28.57
CA ALA A 75 1.39 -8.37 28.01
C ALA A 75 1.99 -8.89 26.68
N GLY A 76 2.47 -10.14 26.69
CA GLY A 76 2.68 -11.02 25.53
C GLY A 76 3.22 -10.40 24.23
N ALA A 77 4.54 -10.34 24.10
CA ALA A 77 5.19 -10.16 22.80
C ALA A 77 5.05 -11.46 21.98
N GLU A 78 3.92 -11.62 21.31
CA GLU A 78 3.89 -12.37 20.06
C GLU A 78 4.41 -11.41 18.98
N ASP A 79 5.47 -11.82 18.28
CA ASP A 79 6.19 -11.11 17.21
C ASP A 79 5.54 -9.80 16.74
N ALA A 80 5.81 -8.70 17.44
CA ALA A 80 5.58 -7.39 16.90
C ALA A 80 6.63 -7.19 15.80
N GLY A 81 6.23 -7.49 14.56
CA GLY A 81 6.94 -7.05 13.37
C GLY A 81 7.24 -5.54 13.44
N PRO A 82 8.06 -5.01 12.53
CA PRO A 82 8.41 -3.59 12.52
C PRO A 82 7.15 -2.73 12.69
N ILE A 83 7.17 -1.76 13.61
CA ILE A 83 6.02 -0.88 13.83
C ILE A 83 5.84 -0.04 12.57
N VAL A 84 4.91 -0.47 11.72
CA VAL A 84 4.56 0.26 10.51
C VAL A 84 3.75 1.50 10.90
N GLY A 85 4.12 2.67 10.38
CA GLY A 85 3.38 3.90 10.63
C GLY A 85 1.94 3.84 10.10
N GLY A 86 1.04 4.65 10.66
CA GLY A 86 -0.37 4.65 10.23
C GLY A 86 -1.23 5.68 10.95
N ASP A 87 -2.48 5.77 10.53
CA ASP A 87 -3.57 6.44 11.25
C ASP A 87 -4.02 5.63 12.48
N CYS A 88 -3.66 4.35 12.54
CA CYS A 88 -3.94 3.44 13.63
C CYS A 88 -2.77 2.48 13.87
N ALA A 89 -2.65 1.96 15.09
CA ALA A 89 -1.74 0.88 15.45
C ALA A 89 -2.48 -0.43 15.76
N SER A 90 -3.75 -0.33 16.17
CA SER A 90 -4.60 -1.45 16.54
C SER A 90 -6.08 -1.14 16.28
N PRO A 91 -6.97 -2.15 16.33
CA PRO A 91 -8.42 -1.91 16.25
C PRO A 91 -8.99 -0.95 17.32
N ALA A 92 -8.30 -0.79 18.46
CA ALA A 92 -8.74 0.13 19.51
C ALA A 92 -8.70 1.59 19.04
N ASP A 93 -7.78 1.94 18.14
CA ASP A 93 -7.68 3.28 17.55
C ASP A 93 -8.80 3.55 16.54
N CYS A 94 -9.49 2.49 16.10
CA CYS A 94 -10.51 2.50 15.07
C CYS A 94 -11.92 2.21 15.63
N GLU A 95 -12.14 2.46 16.92
CA GLU A 95 -13.42 2.20 17.60
C GLU A 95 -13.85 0.71 17.51
N GLY A 96 -12.86 -0.19 17.48
CA GLY A 96 -13.07 -1.64 17.36
C GLY A 96 -13.08 -2.16 15.93
N ARG A 97 -13.05 -1.29 14.91
CA ARG A 97 -12.88 -1.72 13.51
C ARG A 97 -11.45 -2.18 13.23
N PRO A 98 -11.22 -3.04 12.24
CA PRO A 98 -9.87 -3.47 11.88
C PRO A 98 -8.95 -2.27 11.53
N CYS A 99 -7.71 -2.32 12.04
CA CYS A 99 -6.63 -1.46 11.59
C CYS A 99 -5.81 -2.24 10.55
N VAL A 100 -5.91 -1.82 9.29
CA VAL A 100 -5.47 -2.59 8.13
C VAL A 100 -4.31 -1.91 7.42
N GLU A 101 -3.34 -2.70 6.97
CA GLU A 101 -2.26 -2.22 6.11
C GLU A 101 -2.77 -1.99 4.69
N LEU A 102 -2.48 -0.82 4.10
CA LEU A 102 -2.84 -0.50 2.72
C LEU A 102 -2.06 -1.36 1.71
N VAL A 103 -0.82 -1.68 2.05
CA VAL A 103 0.05 -2.65 1.36
C VAL A 103 0.86 -3.39 2.43
N PRO A 104 1.31 -4.63 2.19
CA PRO A 104 2.06 -5.38 3.19
C PRO A 104 3.27 -4.61 3.73
N GLY A 105 3.31 -4.40 5.05
CA GLY A 105 4.37 -3.63 5.72
C GLY A 105 4.33 -2.11 5.47
N GLY A 106 3.25 -1.58 4.89
CA GLY A 106 3.05 -0.16 4.60
C GLY A 106 1.94 0.49 5.43
N TRP A 107 1.62 1.75 5.13
CA TRP A 107 0.74 2.61 5.93
C TRP A 107 -0.55 1.91 6.40
N ARG A 108 -0.89 2.08 7.68
CA ARG A 108 -2.12 1.51 8.27
C ARG A 108 -3.25 2.51 8.37
N VAL A 109 -4.46 2.09 8.02
CA VAL A 109 -5.70 2.87 8.16
C VAL A 109 -6.77 2.06 8.87
N CYS A 110 -7.76 2.75 9.43
CA CYS A 110 -8.96 2.08 9.89
C CYS A 110 -9.80 1.62 8.69
N GLU A 111 -10.32 0.40 8.75
CA GLU A 111 -11.29 -0.09 7.77
C GLU A 111 -12.57 0.76 7.81
N ASP A 112 -13.04 1.20 6.65
CA ASP A 112 -14.27 1.95 6.44
C ASP A 112 -15.49 1.02 6.53
N ASP A 113 -16.55 1.45 7.22
CA ASP A 113 -17.83 0.72 7.22
C ASP A 113 -18.66 1.21 6.03
N ILE A 114 -18.46 0.58 4.86
CA ILE A 114 -19.17 0.92 3.62
C ILE A 114 -20.30 -0.10 3.42
N PRO A 115 -21.56 0.25 3.70
CA PRO A 115 -22.66 -0.70 3.67
C PRO A 115 -23.02 -1.10 2.24
N GLU A 116 -23.34 -2.38 2.06
CA GLU A 116 -24.02 -2.86 0.86
C GLU A 116 -25.40 -2.20 0.71
N ALA A 117 -25.81 -1.98 -0.53
CA ALA A 117 -27.15 -1.52 -0.84
C ALA A 117 -28.17 -2.62 -0.52
N THR A 118 -29.25 -2.23 0.15
CA THR A 118 -30.36 -3.12 0.56
C THR A 118 -31.69 -2.77 -0.11
N SER A 119 -31.67 -1.77 -1.00
CA SER A 119 -32.78 -1.38 -1.84
C SER A 119 -32.28 -0.60 -3.06
N CYS A 120 -33.03 -0.61 -4.16
CA CYS A 120 -32.75 0.22 -5.32
C CYS A 120 -32.79 1.72 -4.96
N THR A 121 -31.98 2.53 -5.64
CA THR A 121 -32.03 4.00 -5.50
C THR A 121 -33.28 4.61 -6.14
N GLY A 122 -33.99 3.82 -6.97
CA GLY A 122 -35.13 4.27 -7.77
C GLY A 122 -34.69 4.83 -9.13
N SER A 123 -33.42 4.63 -9.49
CA SER A 123 -32.83 4.99 -10.77
C SER A 123 -33.10 3.89 -11.78
N GLU A 124 -33.40 4.25 -13.03
CA GLU A 124 -33.46 3.28 -14.14
C GLU A 124 -32.07 2.71 -14.50
N LEU A 125 -31.01 3.25 -13.88
CA LEU A 125 -29.62 2.82 -14.04
C LEU A 125 -29.17 1.83 -12.95
N ASP A 126 -30.04 1.47 -11.99
CA ASP A 126 -29.72 0.48 -10.96
C ASP A 126 -29.47 -0.89 -11.62
N GLU A 127 -28.29 -1.46 -11.40
CA GLU A 127 -27.94 -2.82 -11.84
C GLU A 127 -28.39 -3.88 -10.82
N CYS A 128 -28.51 -3.48 -9.55
CA CYS A 128 -28.93 -4.33 -8.43
C CYS A 128 -29.72 -3.52 -7.40
N CYS A 129 -30.51 -4.20 -6.57
CA CYS A 129 -31.19 -3.61 -5.43
C CYS A 129 -30.67 -4.18 -4.12
N GLU A 130 -30.22 -5.43 -4.15
CA GLU A 130 -29.53 -6.13 -3.07
C GLU A 130 -28.42 -7.01 -3.63
N THR A 131 -27.49 -7.44 -2.78
CA THR A 131 -26.36 -8.29 -3.19
C THR A 131 -26.78 -9.61 -3.83
N ALA A 132 -27.97 -10.13 -3.51
CA ALA A 132 -28.50 -11.34 -4.14
C ALA A 132 -28.82 -11.17 -5.64
N ASP A 133 -28.96 -9.93 -6.13
CA ASP A 133 -29.15 -9.64 -7.55
C ASP A 133 -27.85 -9.76 -8.36
N CYS A 134 -26.70 -9.72 -7.68
CA CYS A 134 -25.39 -9.74 -8.32
C CYS A 134 -24.93 -11.17 -8.62
N SER A 135 -24.51 -11.41 -9.86
CA SER A 135 -23.88 -12.69 -10.24
C SER A 135 -22.49 -12.87 -9.64
N GLU A 136 -21.83 -11.76 -9.31
CA GLU A 136 -20.51 -11.68 -8.71
C GLU A 136 -20.42 -10.40 -7.87
N GLY A 137 -19.68 -10.45 -6.77
CA GLY A 137 -19.48 -9.30 -5.89
C GLY A 137 -20.70 -8.99 -5.03
N ALA A 138 -20.82 -7.72 -4.64
CA ALA A 138 -21.91 -7.21 -3.82
C ALA A 138 -22.49 -5.91 -4.39
N CYS A 139 -23.71 -5.59 -3.97
CA CYS A 139 -24.43 -4.43 -4.46
C CYS A 139 -23.99 -3.19 -3.67
N TYR A 140 -23.48 -2.17 -4.34
CA TYR A 140 -23.07 -0.90 -3.71
C TYR A 140 -23.59 0.30 -4.48
N GLU A 141 -23.80 1.42 -3.77
CA GLU A 141 -24.09 2.69 -4.42
C GLU A 141 -22.84 3.19 -5.16
N ALA A 142 -22.96 3.49 -6.44
CA ALA A 142 -21.90 4.06 -7.24
C ALA A 142 -21.68 5.55 -6.87
N PRO A 143 -20.43 6.03 -6.87
CA PRO A 143 -19.25 5.36 -7.40
C PRO A 143 -18.52 4.48 -6.38
N VAL A 144 -18.20 3.25 -6.76
CA VAL A 144 -17.40 2.30 -5.95
C VAL A 144 -15.90 2.61 -5.93
N VAL A 145 -15.46 3.53 -6.79
CA VAL A 145 -14.12 4.11 -6.76
C VAL A 145 -14.30 5.63 -6.66
N PRO A 146 -13.68 6.31 -5.69
CA PRO A 146 -13.78 7.75 -5.55
C PRO A 146 -13.52 8.48 -6.86
N PHE A 147 -14.45 9.37 -7.23
CA PHE A 147 -14.46 10.07 -8.50
C PHE A 147 -14.14 11.55 -8.28
N CYS A 148 -13.21 12.09 -9.07
CA CYS A 148 -12.74 13.47 -8.96
C CYS A 148 -12.82 14.18 -10.31
N GLY A 149 -13.65 15.22 -10.40
CA GLY A 149 -13.78 16.10 -11.57
C GLY A 149 -14.93 15.74 -12.52
N GLY A 150 -15.40 16.72 -13.31
CA GLY A 150 -16.51 16.52 -14.25
C GLY A 150 -17.89 16.34 -13.61
N ILE A 151 -18.87 15.92 -14.41
CA ILE A 151 -20.25 15.71 -13.94
C ILE A 151 -20.29 14.44 -13.09
N LEU A 152 -20.73 14.58 -11.83
CA LEU A 152 -20.94 13.46 -10.94
C LEU A 152 -21.88 12.44 -11.59
N PRO A 153 -21.53 11.14 -11.59
CA PRO A 153 -22.44 10.11 -12.06
C PRO A 153 -23.76 10.18 -11.30
N ALA A 154 -24.87 9.99 -12.00
CA ALA A 154 -26.16 9.86 -11.34
C ALA A 154 -26.11 8.70 -10.33
N PRO A 155 -26.65 8.89 -9.11
CA PRO A 155 -26.74 7.82 -8.12
C PRO A 155 -27.41 6.59 -8.73
N ARG A 156 -26.80 5.44 -8.51
CA ARG A 156 -27.28 4.14 -8.95
C ARG A 156 -26.55 3.07 -8.15
N ASN A 157 -27.19 1.94 -7.94
CA ASN A 157 -26.56 0.76 -7.42
C ASN A 157 -25.88 -0.02 -8.56
N VAL A 158 -24.69 -0.53 -8.29
CA VAL A 158 -23.92 -1.36 -9.23
C VAL A 158 -23.46 -2.63 -8.52
N CYS A 159 -23.37 -3.72 -9.27
CA CYS A 159 -22.71 -4.93 -8.77
C CYS A 159 -21.20 -4.74 -8.88
N ALA A 160 -20.52 -4.64 -7.73
CA ALA A 160 -19.08 -4.47 -7.70
C ALA A 160 -18.40 -5.69 -7.09
N SER A 161 -17.43 -6.23 -7.84
CA SER A 161 -16.46 -7.21 -7.37
C SER A 161 -15.07 -6.57 -7.29
N ASP A 162 -14.13 -7.31 -6.72
CA ASP A 162 -12.75 -6.89 -6.59
C ASP A 162 -12.12 -6.61 -7.95
N LEU A 163 -11.48 -5.45 -8.09
CA LEU A 163 -10.82 -5.02 -9.32
C LEU A 163 -9.41 -5.62 -9.47
N CYS A 164 -8.88 -6.21 -8.38
CA CYS A 164 -7.56 -6.82 -8.32
C CYS A 164 -7.48 -7.83 -7.18
N GLU A 165 -6.71 -8.90 -7.37
CA GLU A 165 -6.32 -9.84 -6.32
C GLU A 165 -4.92 -9.51 -5.80
N ASN A 166 -4.05 -9.01 -6.67
CA ASN A 166 -2.68 -8.64 -6.37
C ASN A 166 -2.23 -7.43 -7.22
N ASP A 167 -1.07 -6.86 -6.89
CA ASP A 167 -0.55 -5.68 -7.60
C ASP A 167 -0.31 -5.91 -9.10
N GLY A 168 -0.04 -7.15 -9.50
CA GLY A 168 0.16 -7.53 -10.90
C GLY A 168 -1.08 -7.38 -11.77
N ASP A 169 -2.27 -7.39 -11.15
CA ASP A 169 -3.54 -7.21 -11.86
C ASP A 169 -3.80 -5.74 -12.22
N CYS A 170 -3.10 -4.81 -11.55
CA CYS A 170 -3.21 -3.37 -11.76
C CYS A 170 -2.45 -2.88 -13.00
N THR A 171 -2.77 -3.49 -14.14
CA THR A 171 -2.17 -3.19 -15.44
C THR A 171 -2.66 -1.84 -16.00
N GLY A 172 -1.83 -1.19 -16.83
CA GLY A 172 -2.22 0.04 -17.57
C GLY A 172 -1.58 1.35 -17.09
N ALA A 173 -0.89 1.36 -15.96
CA ALA A 173 0.03 2.43 -15.57
C ALA A 173 1.10 1.86 -14.63
N ALA A 174 2.34 2.34 -14.75
CA ALA A 174 3.35 2.05 -13.74
C ALA A 174 2.88 2.57 -12.37
N ASN A 175 3.41 1.99 -11.28
CA ASN A 175 3.23 2.50 -9.92
C ASN A 175 1.78 2.41 -9.40
N ARG A 176 1.21 1.19 -9.46
CA ARG A 176 -0.07 0.88 -8.82
C ARG A 176 0.05 -0.29 -7.86
N VAL A 177 -0.82 -0.30 -6.86
CA VAL A 177 -0.97 -1.35 -5.86
C VAL A 177 -2.43 -1.76 -5.75
N CYS A 178 -2.65 -3.01 -5.38
CA CYS A 178 -3.98 -3.52 -5.08
C CYS A 178 -4.29 -3.28 -3.62
N LEU A 179 -5.10 -2.26 -3.33
CA LEU A 179 -5.54 -1.99 -1.97
C LEU A 179 -6.55 -3.04 -1.51
N PRO A 180 -6.62 -3.31 -0.19
CA PRO A 180 -7.73 -4.03 0.42
C PRO A 180 -9.10 -3.41 0.07
N ALA A 181 -10.16 -4.18 0.30
CA ALA A 181 -11.51 -3.63 0.35
C ALA A 181 -11.70 -2.79 1.61
N ASN A 182 -12.74 -1.96 1.62
CA ASN A 182 -13.14 -1.12 2.75
C ASN A 182 -12.02 -0.20 3.27
N VAL A 183 -11.19 0.34 2.38
CA VAL A 183 -10.19 1.35 2.77
C VAL A 183 -10.24 2.52 1.81
N LEU A 184 -10.00 3.72 2.35
CA LEU A 184 -9.91 4.94 1.56
C LEU A 184 -11.17 5.18 0.71
N ASP A 185 -12.34 4.96 1.31
CA ASP A 185 -13.66 5.15 0.69
C ASP A 185 -13.95 4.19 -0.48
N ARG A 186 -13.41 2.96 -0.44
CA ARG A 186 -13.57 1.94 -1.49
C ARG A 186 -14.16 0.64 -0.94
N PRO A 187 -15.38 0.21 -1.33
CA PRO A 187 -15.99 -1.01 -0.80
C PRO A 187 -15.35 -2.30 -1.30
N VAL A 188 -14.59 -2.27 -2.40
CA VAL A 188 -13.97 -3.44 -3.02
C VAL A 188 -12.47 -3.22 -3.23
N ARG A 189 -11.71 -4.31 -3.34
CA ARG A 189 -10.27 -4.24 -3.64
C ARG A 189 -10.08 -3.47 -4.94
N SER A 190 -9.18 -2.50 -4.92
CA SER A 190 -9.08 -1.51 -5.98
C SER A 190 -7.64 -1.16 -6.28
N CYS A 191 -7.33 -1.03 -7.57
CA CYS A 191 -6.04 -0.51 -8.01
C CYS A 191 -5.88 0.97 -7.68
N PHE A 192 -4.88 1.29 -6.89
CA PHE A 192 -4.59 2.64 -6.40
C PHE A 192 -3.21 3.10 -6.85
N PHE A 193 -3.05 4.39 -7.11
CA PHE A 193 -1.75 4.94 -7.50
C PHE A 193 -0.82 4.98 -6.29
N ALA A 194 0.44 4.59 -6.49
CA ALA A 194 1.42 4.48 -5.41
C ALA A 194 2.84 4.71 -5.95
N SER A 195 3.43 5.88 -5.68
CA SER A 195 4.85 6.14 -5.97
C SER A 195 5.80 5.50 -4.95
N CYS A 196 5.25 5.10 -3.79
CA CYS A 196 5.93 4.38 -2.73
C CYS A 196 5.01 3.27 -2.20
N ARG A 197 5.57 2.30 -1.49
CA ARG A 197 4.83 1.24 -0.77
C ARG A 197 5.11 1.29 0.73
N GLN A 198 6.36 1.53 1.09
CA GLN A 198 6.82 1.54 2.48
C GLN A 198 7.66 2.79 2.74
N ASP A 199 7.87 3.12 4.02
CA ASP A 199 8.66 4.30 4.41
C ASP A 199 10.09 4.25 3.85
N ASP A 200 10.66 3.06 3.68
CA ASP A 200 11.99 2.84 3.09
C ASP A 200 12.09 3.31 1.62
N ASP A 201 10.98 3.35 0.88
CA ASP A 201 10.95 3.90 -0.48
C ASP A 201 11.12 5.43 -0.48
N CYS A 202 10.92 6.08 0.68
CA CYS A 202 10.94 7.52 0.84
C CYS A 202 12.26 8.03 1.42
N SER A 203 13.39 7.42 1.05
CA SER A 203 14.71 7.72 1.62
C SER A 203 15.38 9.01 1.11
N ALA A 204 14.71 9.82 0.28
CA ALA A 204 15.30 11.03 -0.30
C ALA A 204 15.61 12.12 0.75
N GLU A 205 14.82 12.19 1.82
CA GLU A 205 15.04 13.07 2.97
C GLU A 205 14.79 12.31 4.28
N ALA A 206 15.25 12.87 5.40
CA ALA A 206 15.01 12.29 6.71
C ALA A 206 13.51 12.24 7.02
N ASN A 207 13.09 11.23 7.80
CA ASN A 207 11.70 11.04 8.22
C ASN A 207 10.69 10.91 7.07
N GLY A 208 11.14 10.54 5.87
CA GLY A 208 10.26 10.24 4.76
C GLY A 208 9.35 9.06 5.07
N ARG A 209 8.05 9.24 4.81
CA ARG A 209 7.04 8.22 5.06
C ARG A 209 6.15 8.05 3.85
N CYS A 210 5.79 6.81 3.54
CA CYS A 210 4.86 6.51 2.47
C CYS A 210 3.44 6.58 3.00
N MET A 211 2.68 7.59 2.59
CA MET A 211 1.35 7.86 3.15
C MET A 211 0.30 8.08 2.07
N PRO A 212 -0.98 7.78 2.33
CA PRO A 212 -2.07 8.22 1.47
C PRO A 212 -2.24 9.74 1.58
N VAL A 213 -2.45 10.37 0.42
CA VAL A 213 -2.66 11.81 0.26
C VAL A 213 -4.00 12.07 -0.42
N ARG A 214 -4.73 13.08 0.04
CA ARG A 214 -6.00 13.50 -0.54
C ARG A 214 -5.76 14.46 -1.70
N ASP A 215 -6.51 14.27 -2.77
CA ASP A 215 -6.63 15.22 -3.86
C ASP A 215 -7.15 16.56 -3.32
N PRO A 216 -6.50 17.69 -3.66
CA PRO A 216 -6.87 18.98 -3.10
C PRO A 216 -8.20 19.52 -3.61
N CYS A 217 -8.73 18.99 -4.72
CA CYS A 217 -9.92 19.49 -5.39
C CYS A 217 -11.21 18.85 -4.88
N CYS A 218 -11.23 17.53 -4.78
CA CYS A 218 -12.40 16.78 -4.35
C CYS A 218 -12.25 16.18 -2.94
N GLY A 219 -11.05 16.21 -2.36
CA GLY A 219 -10.78 15.64 -1.05
C GLY A 219 -10.71 14.11 -1.05
N ASN A 220 -10.86 13.43 -2.18
CA ASN A 220 -10.73 11.97 -2.24
C ASN A 220 -9.27 11.54 -2.05
N TRP A 221 -9.04 10.35 -1.50
CA TRP A 221 -7.71 9.76 -1.51
C TRP A 221 -7.25 9.48 -2.95
N SER A 222 -6.05 9.96 -3.31
CA SER A 222 -5.59 9.96 -4.69
C SER A 222 -4.35 9.12 -4.94
N ALA A 223 -3.43 9.06 -3.97
CA ALA A 223 -2.13 8.41 -4.13
C ALA A 223 -1.52 7.99 -2.79
N LEU A 224 -0.73 6.90 -2.80
CA LEU A 224 0.37 6.71 -1.84
C LEU A 224 1.60 7.44 -2.38
N THR A 225 2.18 8.34 -1.58
CA THR A 225 3.35 9.12 -1.99
C THR A 225 4.21 9.46 -0.78
N CYS A 226 5.46 9.83 -1.04
CA CYS A 226 6.37 10.23 0.03
C CYS A 226 5.96 11.58 0.63
N VAL A 227 5.81 11.59 1.95
CA VAL A 227 5.55 12.76 2.76
C VAL A 227 6.74 12.95 3.70
N TYR A 228 7.30 14.15 3.70
CA TYR A 228 8.43 14.57 4.54
C TYR A 228 7.97 15.57 5.60
N ASP A 229 8.89 16.04 6.45
CA ASP A 229 8.56 16.91 7.59
C ASP A 229 7.86 18.23 7.20
N ASP A 230 8.08 18.74 5.98
CA ASP A 230 7.43 19.93 5.42
C ASP A 230 6.29 19.59 4.41
N GLY A 231 5.98 18.31 4.28
CA GLY A 231 4.97 17.79 3.38
C GLY A 231 3.55 17.90 3.92
N CYS A 232 2.62 17.25 3.21
CA CYS A 232 1.21 17.27 3.56
C CYS A 232 0.52 15.97 3.15
N ARG A 233 -0.62 15.68 3.78
CA ARG A 233 -1.56 14.64 3.34
C ARG A 233 -2.88 15.23 2.87
N THR A 234 -3.23 16.41 3.34
CA THR A 234 -4.50 17.08 3.10
C THR A 234 -4.31 18.60 3.00
N ASN A 235 -5.29 19.30 2.45
CA ASN A 235 -5.27 20.78 2.43
C ASN A 235 -5.19 21.41 3.82
N ALA A 236 -5.65 20.71 4.86
CA ALA A 236 -5.60 21.21 6.24
C ALA A 236 -4.17 21.31 6.79
N ASP A 237 -3.24 20.52 6.23
CA ASP A 237 -1.83 20.54 6.62
C ASP A 237 -1.09 21.77 6.05
N CYS A 238 -1.71 22.52 5.13
CA CYS A 238 -1.10 23.62 4.41
C CYS A 238 -1.76 24.98 4.74
N PRO A 239 -1.24 25.73 5.72
CA PRO A 239 -1.77 27.03 6.08
C PRO A 239 -1.78 28.01 4.89
N GLY A 240 -2.96 28.41 4.43
CA GLY A 240 -3.12 29.36 3.32
C GLY A 240 -2.84 28.77 1.92
N GLY A 241 -2.78 27.45 1.82
CA GLY A 241 -2.47 26.73 0.59
C GLY A 241 -3.31 25.48 0.39
N HIS A 242 -2.77 24.54 -0.36
CA HIS A 242 -3.35 23.22 -0.59
C HIS A 242 -2.24 22.16 -0.64
N CYS A 243 -2.62 20.91 -0.43
CA CYS A 243 -1.70 19.80 -0.59
C CYS A 243 -1.64 19.37 -2.05
N ARG A 244 -0.44 19.28 -2.62
CA ARG A 244 -0.28 18.76 -3.99
C ARG A 244 0.69 17.60 -4.01
N VAL A 245 0.46 16.67 -4.94
CA VAL A 245 1.44 15.64 -5.30
C VAL A 245 2.24 16.15 -6.49
N ASN A 246 3.56 16.22 -6.34
CA ASN A 246 4.52 16.66 -7.34
C ASN A 246 5.57 15.55 -7.55
N GLY A 247 5.38 14.75 -8.60
CA GLY A 247 6.19 13.55 -8.81
C GLY A 247 5.87 12.48 -7.78
N ASP A 248 6.87 12.12 -6.96
CA ASP A 248 6.80 11.12 -5.89
C ASP A 248 6.67 11.74 -4.49
N ARG A 249 6.51 13.06 -4.38
CA ARG A 249 6.37 13.80 -3.12
C ARG A 249 5.03 14.50 -3.00
N ALA A 250 4.47 14.54 -1.80
CA ALA A 250 3.44 15.51 -1.44
C ALA A 250 4.02 16.71 -0.67
N GLU A 251 3.62 17.90 -1.09
CA GLU A 251 4.14 19.18 -0.58
C GLU A 251 3.04 20.24 -0.54
N CYS A 252 3.18 21.21 0.37
CA CYS A 252 2.28 22.35 0.42
C CYS A 252 2.56 23.33 -0.71
N ALA A 253 1.51 23.70 -1.44
CA ALA A 253 1.54 24.74 -2.46
C ALA A 253 0.71 25.95 -2.03
N GLU A 254 1.19 27.15 -2.38
CA GLU A 254 0.50 28.40 -2.08
C GLU A 254 -0.76 28.59 -2.94
N GLY A 255 -1.77 29.24 -2.35
CA GLY A 255 -3.00 29.60 -3.05
C GLY A 255 -3.99 28.44 -3.24
N PRO A 256 -5.11 28.69 -3.95
CA PRO A 256 -6.13 27.67 -4.19
C PRO A 256 -5.63 26.61 -5.18
N PRO A 257 -6.11 25.36 -5.07
CA PRO A 257 -5.78 24.31 -6.03
C PRO A 257 -6.36 24.60 -7.41
N ILE A 258 -5.67 24.15 -8.46
CA ILE A 258 -6.17 24.20 -9.83
C ILE A 258 -6.94 22.91 -10.10
N CYS A 259 -8.26 23.03 -10.15
CA CYS A 259 -9.15 21.88 -10.30
C CYS A 259 -9.72 21.82 -11.72
N PRO A 260 -9.71 20.63 -12.36
CA PRO A 260 -10.41 20.46 -13.63
C PRO A 260 -11.90 20.70 -13.43
N ALA A 261 -12.50 21.45 -14.37
CA ALA A 261 -13.92 21.76 -14.40
C ALA A 261 -14.76 20.56 -14.85
#